data_AF-A0A929ITJ1-F1
#
_entry.id   AF-A0A929ITJ1-F1
#
_cell.length_a   1.000
_cell.length_b   1.000
_cell.length_c   1.000
_cell.angle_alpha   90.00
_cell.angle_beta   90.00
_cell.angle_gamma   90.00
#
_symmetry.space_group_name_H-M   'P 1'
#
loop_
_entity.id
_entity.type
_entity.pdbx_description
1 polymer ?
#
loop_
_entity_poly.entity_id
_entity_poly.type
_entity_poly.pdbx_seq_one_letter_code
_entity_poly.pdbx_strand_id
1 'polypeptide(L)'
;MIPTTNLTGGLLLLAALLAGCAERSTLWEEYSQDGLSAYSVGQYQEAEIFFTDALEEAERGGKVDERLATSLNNLATAYTALGRYGGSEALYRRALAIRENLYGFEDTVVASTLSSLGDTYRLLGRYNEAETALLRSLIIREKKLGRDHPDVAMTLNNLAALYRDQDRLAEALEAAERVVIIRQAALKSTDPLLATSLNNLAAIHGALGRREKAESEYMQALRIREVSLGPDHPDVAVTLNNIATLKLFAGEYDEAEMLVKRALDIQQRNLPDDHPDVAVPLRNYAAVMRATGRDAEATILEKQARAIERR
;
A
#
# COMPACT_ATOMS: atom_id res chain seq x y z
N MET A 1 6.48 -54.60 47.61
CA MET A 1 7.03 -53.25 47.42
C MET A 1 6.98 -52.94 45.93
N ILE A 2 6.02 -52.13 45.51
CA ILE A 2 5.88 -51.64 44.12
C ILE A 2 6.54 -50.26 44.08
N PRO A 3 7.42 -49.96 43.11
CA PRO A 3 8.08 -48.67 43.06
C PRO A 3 7.07 -47.59 42.65
N THR A 4 6.95 -46.55 43.47
CA THR A 4 6.22 -45.32 43.13
C THR A 4 7.03 -44.56 42.08
N THR A 5 6.62 -44.67 40.82
CA THR A 5 7.21 -43.91 39.72
C THR A 5 6.84 -42.42 39.82
N ASN A 6 7.87 -41.56 39.72
CA ASN A 6 7.80 -40.09 39.68
C ASN A 6 6.85 -39.57 38.58
N LEU A 7 5.55 -39.46 38.90
CA LEU A 7 4.56 -38.79 38.04
C LEU A 7 4.60 -37.26 38.16
N THR A 8 5.19 -36.73 39.24
CA THR A 8 5.28 -35.29 39.52
C THR A 8 6.28 -34.56 38.61
N GLY A 9 7.39 -35.20 38.23
CA GLY A 9 8.39 -34.61 37.34
C GLY A 9 7.89 -34.39 35.90
N GLY A 10 7.07 -35.31 35.37
CA GLY A 10 6.50 -35.19 34.03
C GLY A 10 5.43 -34.10 33.92
N LEU A 11 4.62 -33.92 34.96
CA LEU A 11 3.60 -32.86 35.03
C LEU A 11 4.20 -31.45 35.14
N LEU A 12 5.30 -31.29 35.89
CA LEU A 12 6.02 -30.01 36.01
C LEU A 12 6.72 -29.62 34.70
N LEU A 13 7.32 -30.59 34.01
CA LEU A 13 7.95 -30.33 32.70
C LEU A 13 6.90 -29.93 31.65
N LEU A 14 5.76 -30.61 31.64
CA LEU A 14 4.66 -30.32 30.72
C LEU A 14 4.04 -28.93 31.00
N ALA A 15 3.87 -28.57 32.28
CA ALA A 15 3.36 -27.25 32.66
C ALA A 15 4.33 -26.11 32.28
N ALA A 16 5.64 -26.29 32.45
CA ALA A 16 6.64 -25.31 32.03
C ALA A 16 6.72 -25.18 30.49
N LEU A 17 6.59 -26.29 29.76
CA LEU A 17 6.51 -26.30 28.29
C LEU A 17 5.25 -25.59 27.79
N LEU A 18 4.11 -25.81 28.42
CA LEU A 18 2.84 -25.15 28.08
C LEU A 18 2.86 -23.67 28.43
N ALA A 19 3.39 -23.28 29.60
CA ALA A 19 3.57 -21.88 29.98
C ALA A 19 4.49 -21.14 29.01
N GLY A 20 5.63 -21.73 28.65
CA GLY A 20 6.52 -21.16 27.64
C GLY A 20 5.90 -21.11 26.24
N CYS A 21 5.03 -22.05 25.86
CA CYS A 21 4.29 -21.97 24.60
C CYS A 21 3.26 -20.84 24.58
N ALA A 22 2.57 -20.62 25.71
CA ALA A 22 1.60 -19.54 25.84
C ALA A 22 2.29 -18.17 25.78
N GLU A 23 3.38 -17.99 26.53
CA GLU A 23 4.17 -16.74 26.57
C GLU A 23 4.85 -16.41 25.22
N ARG A 24 5.15 -17.43 24.41
CA ARG A 24 5.66 -17.25 23.03
C ARG A 24 4.59 -16.93 21.99
N SER A 25 3.34 -17.30 22.24
CA SER A 25 2.23 -16.80 21.41
C SER A 25 2.04 -15.32 21.64
N THR A 26 2.12 -14.88 22.90
CA THR A 26 1.88 -13.49 23.28
C THR A 26 2.93 -12.53 22.72
N LEU A 27 4.22 -12.87 22.73
CA LEU A 27 5.27 -11.98 22.18
C LEU A 27 5.12 -11.78 20.66
N TRP A 28 4.84 -12.84 19.91
CA TRP A 28 4.61 -12.73 18.46
C TRP A 28 3.39 -11.88 18.14
N GLU A 29 2.30 -12.02 18.91
CA GLU A 29 1.09 -11.21 18.75
C GLU A 29 1.39 -9.74 19.03
N GLU A 30 2.14 -9.44 20.10
CA GLU A 30 2.57 -8.09 20.47
C GLU A 30 3.40 -7.45 19.36
N TYR A 31 4.50 -8.07 18.95
CA TYR A 31 5.33 -7.55 17.86
C TYR A 31 4.57 -7.40 16.54
N SER A 32 3.67 -8.33 16.22
CA SER A 32 2.84 -8.22 15.02
C SER A 32 1.89 -7.02 15.09
N GLN A 33 1.28 -6.76 16.25
CA GLN A 33 0.39 -5.63 16.46
C GLN A 33 1.13 -4.30 16.46
N ASP A 34 2.26 -4.21 17.15
CA ASP A 34 3.09 -3.00 17.19
C ASP A 34 3.62 -2.65 15.81
N GLY A 35 4.07 -3.66 15.05
CA GLY A 35 4.47 -3.47 13.65
C GLY A 35 3.33 -2.97 12.77
N LEU A 36 2.11 -3.52 12.91
CA LEU A 36 0.94 -3.05 12.17
C LEU A 36 0.54 -1.62 12.58
N SER A 37 0.65 -1.29 13.87
CA SER A 37 0.39 0.05 14.40
C SER A 37 1.35 1.07 13.81
N ALA A 38 2.67 0.82 13.92
CA ALA A 38 3.71 1.67 13.33
C ALA A 38 3.53 1.81 11.80
N TYR A 39 3.23 0.71 11.10
CA TYR A 39 2.98 0.73 9.67
C TYR A 39 1.78 1.62 9.30
N SER A 40 0.70 1.56 10.08
CA SER A 40 -0.53 2.31 9.81
C SER A 40 -0.35 3.84 9.91
N VAL A 41 0.65 4.30 10.65
CA VAL A 41 1.00 5.72 10.81
C VAL A 41 2.23 6.12 9.98
N GLY A 42 2.68 5.26 9.05
CA GLY A 42 3.78 5.55 8.13
C GLY A 42 5.18 5.40 8.73
N GLN A 43 5.31 4.86 9.94
CA GLN A 43 6.61 4.60 10.58
C GLN A 43 7.19 3.27 10.07
N TYR A 44 7.52 3.20 8.79
CA TYR A 44 7.89 1.94 8.13
C TYR A 44 9.19 1.31 8.64
N GLN A 45 10.17 2.11 9.06
CA GLN A 45 11.41 1.60 9.65
C GLN A 45 11.17 0.99 11.03
N GLU A 46 10.27 1.56 11.83
CA GLU A 46 9.88 1.01 13.13
C GLU A 46 9.04 -0.26 12.95
N ALA A 47 8.10 -0.23 12.00
CA ALA A 47 7.33 -1.41 11.62
C ALA A 47 8.21 -2.57 11.17
N GLU A 48 9.28 -2.30 10.41
CA GLU A 48 10.27 -3.32 10.02
C GLU A 48 10.91 -3.99 11.23
N ILE A 49 11.28 -3.23 12.27
CA ILE A 49 11.91 -3.79 13.47
C ILE A 49 10.95 -4.78 14.13
N PHE A 50 9.73 -4.33 14.41
CA PHE A 50 8.71 -5.18 15.02
C PHE A 50 8.35 -6.41 14.16
N PHE A 51 8.24 -6.25 12.85
CA PHE A 51 7.99 -7.40 11.96
C PHE A 51 9.17 -8.36 11.87
N THR A 52 10.40 -7.87 12.04
CA THR A 52 11.59 -8.72 12.14
C THR A 52 11.56 -9.53 13.43
N ASP A 53 11.27 -8.89 14.57
CA ASP A 53 11.13 -9.58 15.85
C ASP A 53 10.00 -10.62 15.82
N ALA A 54 8.84 -10.27 15.23
CA ALA A 54 7.75 -11.22 14.99
C ALA A 54 8.17 -12.38 14.05
N LEU A 55 9.03 -12.13 13.07
CA LEU A 55 9.54 -13.20 12.22
C LEU A 55 10.47 -14.13 13.01
N GLU A 56 11.38 -13.59 13.80
CA GLU A 56 12.28 -14.39 14.65
C GLU A 56 11.50 -15.27 15.63
N GLU A 57 10.48 -14.73 16.30
CA GLU A 57 9.63 -15.52 17.19
C GLU A 57 8.84 -16.61 16.45
N ALA A 58 8.41 -16.35 15.21
CA ALA A 58 7.71 -17.35 14.40
C ALA A 58 8.67 -18.46 13.89
N GLU A 59 9.93 -18.13 13.65
CA GLU A 59 10.96 -19.10 13.23
C GLU A 59 11.49 -19.94 14.40
N ARG A 60 11.41 -19.43 15.63
CA ARG A 60 11.84 -20.17 16.84
C ARG A 60 11.04 -21.45 17.01
N GLY A 61 11.74 -22.58 16.93
CA GLY A 61 11.16 -23.93 16.97
C GLY A 61 10.96 -24.57 15.60
N GLY A 62 11.26 -23.86 14.50
CA GLY A 62 11.34 -24.42 13.14
C GLY A 62 10.01 -24.86 12.55
N LYS A 63 8.89 -24.42 13.12
CA LYS A 63 7.55 -24.80 12.66
C LYS A 63 7.18 -23.97 11.43
N VAL A 64 6.77 -24.66 10.36
CA VAL A 64 6.22 -24.02 9.16
C VAL A 64 4.70 -23.94 9.32
N ASP A 65 4.22 -22.78 9.75
CA ASP A 65 2.78 -22.53 9.97
C ASP A 65 2.37 -21.11 9.54
N GLU A 66 1.11 -20.75 9.79
CA GLU A 66 0.56 -19.45 9.37
C GLU A 66 1.18 -18.26 10.10
N ARG A 67 1.73 -18.44 11.31
CA ARG A 67 2.44 -17.35 12.00
C ARG A 67 3.67 -16.96 11.22
N LEU A 68 4.45 -17.95 10.77
CA LEU A 68 5.61 -17.73 9.91
C LEU A 68 5.21 -17.05 8.60
N ALA A 69 4.16 -17.53 7.92
CA ALA A 69 3.70 -16.91 6.68
C ALA A 69 3.23 -15.46 6.88
N THR A 70 2.57 -15.17 7.99
CA THR A 70 2.10 -13.83 8.35
C THR A 70 3.27 -12.89 8.64
N SER A 71 4.25 -13.30 9.45
CA SER A 71 5.44 -12.48 9.73
C SER A 71 6.21 -12.16 8.45
N LEU A 72 6.41 -13.15 7.57
CA LEU A 72 7.06 -12.96 6.27
C LEU A 72 6.30 -11.96 5.40
N ASN A 73 4.96 -12.09 5.33
CA ASN A 73 4.11 -11.19 4.55
C ASN A 73 4.19 -9.75 5.09
N ASN A 74 4.14 -9.56 6.42
CA ASN A 74 4.18 -8.23 7.03
C ASN A 74 5.54 -7.55 6.82
N LEU A 75 6.65 -8.30 7.01
CA LEU A 75 7.98 -7.79 6.74
C LEU A 75 8.16 -7.45 5.25
N ALA A 76 7.61 -8.26 4.34
CA ALA A 76 7.59 -7.96 2.91
C ALA A 76 6.86 -6.65 2.61
N THR A 77 5.70 -6.42 3.24
CA THR A 77 4.97 -5.15 3.15
C THR A 77 5.82 -3.96 3.57
N ALA A 78 6.51 -4.04 4.72
CA ALA A 78 7.41 -2.98 5.17
C ALA A 78 8.57 -2.76 4.19
N TYR A 79 9.15 -3.84 3.64
CA TYR A 79 10.19 -3.75 2.62
C TYR A 79 9.70 -3.05 1.35
N THR A 80 8.47 -3.33 0.90
CA THR A 80 7.86 -2.62 -0.24
C THR A 80 7.70 -1.13 0.07
N ALA A 81 7.20 -0.77 1.25
CA ALA A 81 7.06 0.63 1.66
C ALA A 81 8.40 1.38 1.72
N LEU A 82 9.48 0.66 2.06
CA LEU A 82 10.85 1.18 2.11
C LEU A 82 11.58 1.10 0.76
N GLY A 83 10.91 0.74 -0.34
CA GLY A 83 11.51 0.66 -1.68
C GLY A 83 12.43 -0.56 -1.90
N ARG A 84 12.48 -1.50 -0.96
CA ARG A 84 13.35 -2.70 -0.99
C ARG A 84 12.66 -3.88 -1.67
N TYR A 85 12.29 -3.69 -2.93
CA TYR A 85 11.40 -4.60 -3.67
C TYR A 85 11.98 -6.01 -3.88
N GLY A 86 13.29 -6.15 -4.06
CA GLY A 86 13.93 -7.48 -4.21
C GLY A 86 13.84 -8.33 -2.94
N GLY A 87 13.99 -7.72 -1.76
CA GLY A 87 13.80 -8.41 -0.48
C GLY A 87 12.32 -8.71 -0.23
N SER A 88 11.43 -7.78 -0.57
CA SER A 88 9.98 -8.00 -0.49
C SER A 88 9.51 -9.19 -1.33
N GLU A 89 9.99 -9.30 -2.58
CA GLU A 89 9.68 -10.45 -3.44
C GLU A 89 10.08 -11.77 -2.77
N ALA A 90 11.31 -11.85 -2.24
CA ALA A 90 11.80 -13.09 -1.62
C ALA A 90 10.92 -13.53 -0.45
N LEU A 91 10.50 -12.58 0.39
CA LEU A 91 9.64 -12.81 1.54
C LEU A 91 8.22 -13.21 1.13
N TYR A 92 7.59 -12.49 0.19
CA TYR A 92 6.26 -12.84 -0.32
C TYR A 92 6.22 -14.20 -0.99
N ARG A 93 7.25 -14.57 -1.77
CA ARG A 93 7.33 -15.90 -2.38
C ARG A 93 7.42 -17.01 -1.34
N ARG A 94 8.17 -16.80 -0.26
CA ARG A 94 8.25 -17.75 0.86
C ARG A 94 6.91 -17.84 1.58
N ALA A 95 6.25 -16.72 1.88
CA ALA A 95 4.93 -16.71 2.49
C ALA A 95 3.88 -17.41 1.60
N LEU A 96 3.92 -17.18 0.29
CA LEU A 96 3.02 -17.79 -0.69
C LEU A 96 3.17 -19.31 -0.69
N ALA A 97 4.40 -19.83 -0.75
CA ALA A 97 4.65 -21.27 -0.74
C ALA A 97 4.11 -21.94 0.54
N ILE A 98 4.27 -21.29 1.70
CA ILE A 98 3.73 -21.78 2.97
C ILE A 98 2.19 -21.82 2.91
N ARG A 99 1.56 -20.73 2.49
CA ARG A 99 0.09 -20.62 2.43
C ARG A 99 -0.53 -21.57 1.42
N GLU A 100 0.08 -21.76 0.25
CA GLU A 100 -0.36 -22.75 -0.73
C GLU A 100 -0.31 -24.17 -0.16
N ASN A 101 0.71 -24.49 0.63
CA ASN A 101 0.82 -25.80 1.27
C ASN A 101 -0.19 -25.99 2.42
N LEU A 102 -0.47 -24.93 3.19
CA LEU A 102 -1.39 -25.00 4.34
C LEU A 102 -2.87 -24.98 3.94
N TYR A 103 -3.23 -24.16 2.95
CA TYR A 103 -4.63 -23.86 2.62
C TYR A 103 -5.04 -24.31 1.21
N GLY A 104 -4.07 -24.67 0.37
CA GLY A 104 -4.28 -24.98 -1.05
C GLY A 104 -4.27 -23.74 -1.96
N PHE A 105 -4.20 -23.99 -3.26
CA PHE A 105 -3.94 -22.95 -4.28
C PHE A 105 -5.08 -21.96 -4.54
N GLU A 106 -6.30 -22.25 -4.07
CA GLU A 106 -7.51 -21.45 -4.31
C GLU A 106 -8.05 -20.78 -3.02
N ASP A 107 -7.23 -20.65 -1.98
CA ASP A 107 -7.63 -19.97 -0.75
C ASP A 107 -7.50 -18.44 -0.84
N THR A 108 -8.34 -17.71 -0.10
CA THR A 108 -8.31 -16.24 -0.09
C THR A 108 -7.02 -15.69 0.51
N VAL A 109 -6.37 -16.39 1.44
CA VAL A 109 -5.08 -15.96 2.00
C VAL A 109 -3.95 -16.09 0.95
N VAL A 110 -4.04 -17.10 0.07
CA VAL A 110 -3.17 -17.24 -1.10
C VAL A 110 -3.41 -16.10 -2.07
N ALA A 111 -4.68 -15.76 -2.34
CA ALA A 111 -5.04 -14.62 -3.19
C ALA A 111 -4.51 -13.28 -2.65
N SER A 112 -4.54 -13.08 -1.32
CA SER A 112 -3.96 -11.89 -0.69
C SER A 112 -2.46 -11.80 -0.90
N THR A 113 -1.74 -12.91 -0.69
CA THR A 113 -0.28 -12.95 -0.91
C THR A 113 0.07 -12.73 -2.38
N LEU A 114 -0.68 -13.33 -3.30
CA LEU A 114 -0.53 -13.10 -4.75
C LEU A 114 -0.78 -11.64 -5.13
N SER A 115 -1.77 -10.98 -4.51
CA SER A 115 -2.08 -9.57 -4.77
C SER A 115 -0.90 -8.66 -4.42
N SER A 116 -0.26 -8.90 -3.26
CA SER A 116 0.89 -8.12 -2.80
C SER A 116 2.16 -8.44 -3.59
N LEU A 117 2.39 -9.71 -3.93
CA LEU A 117 3.50 -10.11 -4.80
C LEU A 117 3.35 -9.51 -6.20
N GLY A 118 2.12 -9.47 -6.74
CA GLY A 118 1.83 -8.85 -8.02
C GLY A 118 2.13 -7.35 -8.04
N ASP A 119 1.81 -6.63 -6.97
CA ASP A 119 2.19 -5.22 -6.84
C ASP A 119 3.71 -5.03 -6.72
N THR A 120 4.39 -5.93 -6.01
CA THR A 120 5.86 -5.93 -5.93
C THR A 120 6.51 -6.16 -7.30
N TYR A 121 5.97 -7.07 -8.11
CA TYR A 121 6.41 -7.26 -9.49
C TYR A 121 6.17 -6.02 -10.36
N ARG A 122 5.04 -5.32 -10.20
CA ARG A 122 4.78 -4.05 -10.89
C ARG A 122 5.83 -3.00 -10.55
N LEU A 123 6.17 -2.84 -9.28
CA LEU A 123 7.20 -1.91 -8.81
C LEU A 123 8.61 -2.26 -9.30
N LEU A 124 8.88 -3.55 -9.56
CA LEU A 124 10.10 -4.03 -10.21
C LEU A 124 10.10 -3.89 -11.75
N GLY A 125 9.02 -3.41 -12.36
CA GLY A 125 8.86 -3.35 -13.83
C GLY A 125 8.62 -4.72 -14.47
N ARG A 126 8.38 -5.77 -13.68
CA ARG A 126 8.13 -7.15 -14.15
C ARG A 126 6.65 -7.36 -14.44
N TYR A 127 6.17 -6.62 -15.43
CA TYR A 127 4.75 -6.44 -15.72
C TYR A 127 3.98 -7.73 -16.06
N ASN A 128 4.57 -8.67 -16.79
CA ASN A 128 3.91 -9.94 -17.12
C ASN A 128 3.69 -10.82 -15.87
N GLU A 129 4.65 -10.81 -14.94
CA GLU A 129 4.56 -11.57 -13.70
C GLU A 129 3.58 -10.92 -12.73
N ALA A 130 3.53 -9.59 -12.70
CA ALA A 130 2.52 -8.83 -12.00
C ALA A 130 1.11 -9.19 -12.49
N GLU A 131 0.86 -9.15 -13.79
CA GLU A 131 -0.44 -9.47 -14.38
C GLU A 131 -0.86 -10.90 -14.06
N THR A 132 0.05 -11.86 -14.21
CA THR A 132 -0.21 -13.28 -13.90
C THR A 132 -0.62 -13.48 -12.43
N ALA A 133 0.13 -12.89 -11.49
CA ALA A 133 -0.17 -13.00 -10.06
C ALA A 133 -1.51 -12.31 -9.70
N LEU A 134 -1.75 -11.11 -10.23
CA LEU A 134 -2.96 -10.35 -9.95
C LEU A 134 -4.22 -10.98 -10.55
N LEU A 135 -4.16 -11.48 -11.79
CA LEU A 135 -5.29 -12.19 -12.40
C LEU A 135 -5.62 -13.48 -11.64
N ARG A 136 -4.60 -14.23 -11.19
CA ARG A 136 -4.82 -15.42 -10.34
C ARG A 136 -5.48 -15.03 -9.01
N SER A 137 -5.02 -13.97 -8.36
CA SER A 137 -5.64 -13.42 -7.15
C SER A 137 -7.11 -13.03 -7.39
N LEU A 138 -7.40 -12.35 -8.50
CA LEU A 138 -8.74 -11.91 -8.87
C LEU A 138 -9.69 -13.10 -9.05
N ILE A 139 -9.28 -14.12 -9.81
CA ILE A 139 -10.08 -15.33 -10.06
C ILE A 139 -10.44 -16.02 -8.74
N ILE A 140 -9.46 -16.18 -7.83
CA ILE A 140 -9.71 -16.82 -6.53
C ILE A 140 -10.72 -16.01 -5.71
N ARG A 141 -10.53 -14.70 -5.61
CA ARG A 141 -11.41 -13.82 -4.82
C ARG A 141 -12.83 -13.77 -5.40
N GLU A 142 -12.98 -13.65 -6.71
CA GLU A 142 -14.30 -13.69 -7.35
C GLU A 142 -15.03 -15.02 -7.10
N LYS A 143 -14.30 -16.14 -7.19
CA LYS A 143 -14.87 -17.48 -6.96
C LYS A 143 -15.28 -17.71 -5.50
N LYS A 144 -14.49 -17.21 -4.54
CA LYS A 144 -14.69 -17.48 -3.10
C LYS A 144 -15.58 -16.46 -2.39
N LEU A 145 -15.49 -15.19 -2.79
CA LEU A 145 -16.11 -14.06 -2.09
C LEU A 145 -17.23 -13.40 -2.90
N GLY A 146 -17.30 -13.68 -4.21
CA GLY A 146 -18.22 -13.02 -5.14
C GLY A 146 -17.58 -11.83 -5.84
N ARG A 147 -18.15 -11.45 -6.98
CA ARG A 147 -17.61 -10.44 -7.91
C ARG A 147 -17.56 -9.02 -7.35
N ASP A 148 -18.38 -8.73 -6.34
CA ASP A 148 -18.56 -7.38 -5.79
C ASP A 148 -18.01 -7.24 -4.37
N HIS A 149 -17.17 -8.18 -3.93
CA HIS A 149 -16.56 -8.14 -2.59
C HIS A 149 -15.45 -7.07 -2.50
N PRO A 150 -15.28 -6.35 -1.37
CA PRO A 150 -14.21 -5.37 -1.19
C PRO A 150 -12.79 -5.86 -1.54
N ASP A 151 -12.45 -7.10 -1.20
CA ASP A 151 -11.16 -7.72 -1.57
C ASP A 151 -10.95 -7.84 -3.09
N VAL A 152 -12.02 -8.00 -3.88
CA VAL A 152 -11.94 -7.97 -5.35
C VAL A 152 -11.53 -6.58 -5.81
N ALA A 153 -12.09 -5.52 -5.21
CA ALA A 153 -11.70 -4.14 -5.51
C ALA A 153 -10.21 -3.87 -5.18
N MET A 154 -9.65 -4.50 -4.15
CA MET A 154 -8.22 -4.37 -3.87
C MET A 154 -7.35 -4.93 -5.00
N THR A 155 -7.65 -6.13 -5.50
CA THR A 155 -6.90 -6.71 -6.64
C THR A 155 -7.10 -5.90 -7.92
N LEU A 156 -8.33 -5.46 -8.20
CA LEU A 156 -8.65 -4.65 -9.39
C LEU A 156 -7.94 -3.30 -9.35
N ASN A 157 -7.77 -2.68 -8.17
CA ASN A 157 -7.01 -1.44 -8.04
C ASN A 157 -5.53 -1.63 -8.45
N ASN A 158 -4.93 -2.76 -8.06
CA ASN A 158 -3.55 -3.08 -8.45
C ASN A 158 -3.44 -3.40 -9.95
N LEU A 159 -4.45 -4.07 -10.53
CA LEU A 159 -4.53 -4.27 -11.98
C LEU A 159 -4.68 -2.96 -12.74
N ALA A 160 -5.52 -2.04 -12.25
CA ALA A 160 -5.69 -0.72 -12.86
C ALA A 160 -4.38 0.07 -12.87
N ALA A 161 -3.64 0.04 -11.75
CA ALA A 161 -2.30 0.65 -11.68
C ALA A 161 -1.33 -0.02 -12.66
N LEU A 162 -1.28 -1.35 -12.71
CA LEU A 162 -0.45 -2.11 -13.64
C LEU A 162 -0.74 -1.76 -15.10
N TYR A 163 -2.01 -1.71 -15.49
CA TYR A 163 -2.42 -1.39 -16.85
C TYR A 163 -2.10 0.06 -17.21
N ARG A 164 -2.29 1.00 -16.28
CA ARG A 164 -1.87 2.39 -16.49
C ARG A 164 -0.36 2.50 -16.68
N ASP A 165 0.44 1.79 -15.89
CA ASP A 165 1.91 1.81 -16.02
C ASP A 165 2.40 1.21 -17.38
N GLN A 166 1.55 0.42 -18.05
CA GLN A 166 1.76 -0.13 -19.40
C GLN A 166 1.08 0.70 -20.52
N ASP A 167 0.48 1.86 -20.20
CA ASP A 167 -0.33 2.67 -21.13
C ASP A 167 -1.56 1.93 -21.72
N ARG A 168 -2.00 0.84 -21.06
CA ARG A 168 -3.23 0.08 -21.37
C ARG A 168 -4.44 0.75 -20.73
N LEU A 169 -4.72 1.98 -21.15
CA LEU A 169 -5.70 2.86 -20.50
C LEU A 169 -7.15 2.34 -20.56
N ALA A 170 -7.49 1.52 -21.57
CA ALA A 170 -8.82 0.91 -21.67
C ALA A 170 -9.06 -0.13 -20.57
N GLU A 171 -8.14 -1.08 -20.39
CA GLU A 171 -8.24 -2.06 -19.31
C GLU A 171 -8.08 -1.42 -17.92
N ALA A 172 -7.22 -0.41 -17.81
CA ALA A 172 -7.08 0.37 -16.57
C ALA A 172 -8.41 1.02 -16.18
N LEU A 173 -9.10 1.62 -17.16
CA LEU A 173 -10.40 2.27 -16.95
C LEU A 173 -11.47 1.27 -16.49
N GLU A 174 -11.61 0.13 -17.18
CA GLU A 174 -12.60 -0.89 -16.82
C GLU A 174 -12.38 -1.39 -15.38
N ALA A 175 -11.12 -1.68 -15.02
CA ALA A 175 -10.77 -2.10 -13.68
C ALA A 175 -11.09 -1.00 -12.64
N ALA A 176 -10.71 0.25 -12.88
CA ALA A 176 -10.92 1.36 -11.96
C ALA A 176 -12.40 1.72 -11.77
N GLU A 177 -13.20 1.72 -12.83
CA GLU A 177 -14.65 1.93 -12.75
C GLU A 177 -15.31 0.84 -11.87
N ARG A 178 -14.89 -0.41 -12.06
CA ARG A 178 -15.39 -1.52 -11.23
C ARG A 178 -14.98 -1.40 -9.75
N VAL A 179 -13.76 -0.93 -9.47
CA VAL A 179 -13.32 -0.62 -8.09
C VAL A 179 -14.24 0.41 -7.43
N VAL A 180 -14.56 1.50 -8.14
CA VAL A 180 -15.45 2.56 -7.62
C VAL A 180 -16.85 2.01 -7.35
N ILE A 181 -17.42 1.22 -8.27
CA ILE A 181 -18.74 0.58 -8.09
C ILE A 181 -18.76 -0.27 -6.81
N ILE A 182 -17.79 -1.16 -6.64
CA ILE A 182 -17.70 -2.05 -5.48
C ILE A 182 -17.59 -1.24 -4.18
N ARG A 183 -16.66 -0.29 -4.13
CA ARG A 183 -16.42 0.51 -2.91
C ARG A 183 -17.58 1.44 -2.59
N GLN A 184 -18.26 1.98 -3.59
CA GLN A 184 -19.44 2.83 -3.35
C GLN A 184 -20.65 2.03 -2.82
N ALA A 185 -20.76 0.75 -3.20
CA ALA A 185 -21.76 -0.15 -2.63
C ALA A 185 -21.41 -0.63 -1.21
N ALA A 186 -20.12 -0.85 -0.92
CA ALA A 186 -19.67 -1.45 0.33
C ALA A 186 -19.32 -0.45 1.45
N LEU A 187 -18.98 0.80 1.11
CA LEU A 187 -18.44 1.78 2.04
C LEU A 187 -19.36 2.99 2.21
N LYS A 188 -19.12 3.74 3.30
CA LYS A 188 -19.75 5.06 3.46
C LYS A 188 -19.23 6.00 2.37
N SER A 189 -20.06 6.96 1.96
CA SER A 189 -19.67 7.97 0.96
C SER A 189 -18.49 8.85 1.39
N THR A 190 -18.16 8.86 2.68
CA THR A 190 -17.03 9.58 3.28
C THR A 190 -15.82 8.67 3.56
N ASP A 191 -15.78 7.44 3.05
CA ASP A 191 -14.69 6.51 3.32
C ASP A 191 -13.41 6.88 2.53
N PRO A 192 -12.23 6.97 3.18
CA PRO A 192 -10.96 7.25 2.51
C PRO A 192 -10.62 6.30 1.35
N LEU A 193 -11.03 5.03 1.41
CA LEU A 193 -10.78 4.07 0.33
C LEU A 193 -11.59 4.39 -0.93
N LEU A 194 -12.80 4.95 -0.78
CA LEU A 194 -13.57 5.47 -1.91
C LEU A 194 -12.84 6.66 -2.55
N ALA A 195 -12.30 7.57 -1.74
CA ALA A 195 -11.52 8.71 -2.25
C ALA A 195 -10.28 8.26 -3.03
N THR A 196 -9.56 7.26 -2.54
CA THR A 196 -8.41 6.69 -3.26
C THR A 196 -8.82 6.10 -4.61
N SER A 197 -9.97 5.45 -4.69
CA SER A 197 -10.52 4.90 -5.95
C SER A 197 -10.84 6.01 -6.95
N LEU A 198 -11.53 7.06 -6.49
CA LEU A 198 -11.89 8.21 -7.31
C LEU A 198 -10.66 8.95 -7.80
N ASN A 199 -9.64 9.13 -6.95
CA ASN A 199 -8.38 9.73 -7.36
C ASN A 199 -7.68 8.90 -8.46
N ASN A 200 -7.69 7.57 -8.36
CA ASN A 200 -7.09 6.70 -9.37
C ASN A 200 -7.88 6.69 -10.69
N LEU A 201 -9.22 6.67 -10.62
CA LEU A 201 -10.08 6.79 -11.78
C LEU A 201 -9.88 8.14 -12.49
N ALA A 202 -9.80 9.22 -11.72
CA ALA A 202 -9.55 10.56 -12.23
C ALA A 202 -8.21 10.66 -12.96
N ALA A 203 -7.16 10.01 -12.44
CA ALA A 203 -5.86 9.95 -13.11
C ALA A 203 -5.95 9.26 -14.48
N ILE A 204 -6.73 8.17 -14.58
CA ILE A 204 -6.97 7.47 -15.84
C ILE A 204 -7.79 8.33 -16.81
N HIS A 205 -8.84 9.00 -16.32
CA HIS A 205 -9.59 9.96 -17.14
C HIS A 205 -8.73 11.13 -17.62
N GLY A 206 -7.82 11.64 -16.81
CA GLY A 206 -6.84 12.66 -17.20
C GLY A 206 -5.92 12.17 -18.32
N ALA A 207 -5.37 10.96 -18.20
CA ALA A 207 -4.54 10.33 -19.24
C ALA A 207 -5.30 10.12 -20.56
N LEU A 208 -6.61 9.87 -20.49
CA LEU A 208 -7.50 9.76 -21.65
C LEU A 208 -7.95 11.12 -22.22
N GLY A 209 -7.48 12.25 -21.67
CA GLY A 209 -7.91 13.59 -22.08
C GLY A 209 -9.33 13.97 -21.66
N ARG A 210 -9.97 13.20 -20.77
CA ARG A 210 -11.33 13.45 -20.24
C ARG A 210 -11.28 14.38 -19.04
N ARG A 211 -10.80 15.60 -19.28
CA ARG A 211 -10.43 16.58 -18.26
C ARG A 211 -11.56 16.89 -17.28
N GLU A 212 -12.77 17.14 -17.77
CA GLU A 212 -13.92 17.53 -16.92
C GLU A 212 -14.31 16.40 -15.95
N LYS A 213 -14.22 15.14 -16.41
CA LYS A 213 -14.47 13.99 -15.54
C LYS A 213 -13.40 13.83 -14.48
N ALA A 214 -12.13 13.91 -14.88
CA ALA A 214 -11.00 13.84 -13.97
C ALA A 214 -11.08 14.92 -12.88
N GLU A 215 -11.39 16.17 -13.26
CA GLU A 215 -11.55 17.27 -12.30
C GLU A 215 -12.68 16.99 -11.31
N SER A 216 -13.85 16.55 -11.79
CA SER A 216 -15.00 16.24 -10.94
C SER A 216 -14.66 15.15 -9.90
N GLU A 217 -14.03 14.07 -10.35
CA GLU A 217 -13.66 12.92 -9.52
C GLU A 217 -12.54 13.26 -8.53
N TYR A 218 -11.52 14.01 -8.93
CA TYR A 218 -10.50 14.50 -8.00
C TYR A 218 -11.09 15.44 -6.95
N MET A 219 -11.97 16.36 -7.33
CA MET A 219 -12.63 17.26 -6.38
C MET A 219 -13.53 16.49 -5.42
N GLN A 220 -14.17 15.41 -5.87
CA GLN A 220 -14.90 14.51 -4.97
C GLN A 220 -13.97 13.77 -4.01
N ALA A 221 -12.86 13.21 -4.49
CA ALA A 221 -11.85 12.56 -3.67
C ALA A 221 -11.27 13.52 -2.61
N LEU A 222 -10.98 14.76 -3.00
CA LEU A 222 -10.46 15.81 -2.12
C LEU A 222 -11.43 16.08 -0.98
N ARG A 223 -12.72 16.33 -1.29
CA ARG A 223 -13.75 16.56 -0.27
C ARG A 223 -13.88 15.40 0.71
N ILE A 224 -13.84 14.16 0.22
CA ILE A 224 -13.93 12.98 1.09
C ILE A 224 -12.72 12.93 2.03
N ARG A 225 -11.50 13.13 1.52
CA ARG A 225 -10.26 13.10 2.33
C ARG A 225 -10.23 14.21 3.37
N GLU A 226 -10.61 15.44 3.01
CA GLU A 226 -10.67 16.56 3.96
C GLU A 226 -11.67 16.29 5.10
N VAL A 227 -12.83 15.71 4.79
CA VAL A 227 -13.86 15.38 5.80
C VAL A 227 -13.45 14.20 6.69
N SER A 228 -12.81 13.18 6.12
CA SER A 228 -12.54 11.91 6.82
C SER A 228 -11.19 11.87 7.54
N LEU A 229 -10.18 12.53 6.99
CA LEU A 229 -8.80 12.49 7.48
C LEU A 229 -8.33 13.85 8.03
N GLY A 230 -9.07 14.92 7.73
CA GLY A 230 -8.69 16.30 8.02
C GLY A 230 -7.95 16.98 6.86
N PRO A 231 -7.94 18.33 6.84
CA PRO A 231 -7.45 19.11 5.69
C PRO A 231 -5.92 19.10 5.50
N ASP A 232 -5.19 18.59 6.50
CA ASP A 232 -3.72 18.56 6.55
C ASP A 232 -3.15 17.13 6.46
N HIS A 233 -3.97 16.15 6.10
CA HIS A 233 -3.52 14.78 5.93
C HIS A 233 -2.69 14.62 4.64
N PRO A 234 -1.61 13.81 4.61
CA PRO A 234 -0.81 13.57 3.39
C PRO A 234 -1.63 13.18 2.13
N ASP A 235 -2.65 12.34 2.29
CA ASP A 235 -3.57 12.01 1.18
C ASP A 235 -4.29 13.23 0.56
N VAL A 236 -4.56 14.28 1.33
CA VAL A 236 -5.11 15.54 0.80
C VAL A 236 -4.07 16.19 -0.12
N ALA A 237 -2.80 16.23 0.29
CA ALA A 237 -1.72 16.76 -0.55
C ALA A 237 -1.57 16.00 -1.87
N VAL A 238 -1.70 14.66 -1.85
CA VAL A 238 -1.66 13.84 -3.07
C VAL A 238 -2.77 14.25 -4.04
N THR A 239 -4.01 14.40 -3.57
CA THR A 239 -5.12 14.83 -4.45
C THR A 239 -4.91 16.24 -4.97
N LEU A 240 -4.51 17.19 -4.11
CA LEU A 240 -4.25 18.57 -4.49
C LEU A 240 -3.19 18.65 -5.59
N ASN A 241 -2.11 17.88 -5.47
CA ASN A 241 -1.04 17.82 -6.46
C ASN A 241 -1.52 17.26 -7.81
N ASN A 242 -2.41 16.27 -7.79
CA ASN A 242 -3.01 15.73 -9.01
C ASN A 242 -3.95 16.74 -9.71
N ILE A 243 -4.75 17.47 -8.94
CA ILE A 243 -5.58 18.57 -9.48
C ILE A 243 -4.68 19.67 -10.03
N ALA A 244 -3.61 20.05 -9.33
CA ALA A 244 -2.65 21.06 -9.79
C ALA A 244 -2.03 20.68 -11.14
N THR A 245 -1.71 19.41 -11.32
CA THR A 245 -1.20 18.87 -12.59
C THR A 245 -2.22 19.02 -13.71
N LEU A 246 -3.49 18.69 -13.44
CA LEU A 246 -4.58 18.83 -14.40
C LEU A 246 -4.78 20.32 -14.80
N LYS A 247 -4.72 21.22 -13.82
CA LYS A 247 -4.83 22.68 -14.01
C LYS A 247 -3.67 23.26 -14.79
N LEU A 248 -2.44 22.79 -14.51
CA LEU A 248 -1.24 23.16 -15.25
C LEU A 248 -1.39 22.83 -16.74
N PHE A 249 -1.84 21.61 -17.08
CA PHE A 249 -2.06 21.21 -18.48
C PHE A 249 -3.22 21.95 -19.15
N ALA A 250 -4.17 22.49 -18.37
CA ALA A 250 -5.25 23.34 -18.86
C ALA A 250 -4.83 24.81 -19.06
N GLY A 251 -3.62 25.20 -18.66
CA GLY A 251 -3.16 26.59 -18.68
C GLY A 251 -3.70 27.44 -17.52
N GLU A 252 -4.32 26.81 -16.52
CA GLU A 252 -4.92 27.45 -15.34
C GLU A 252 -3.85 27.62 -14.24
N TYR A 253 -2.82 28.42 -14.55
CA TYR A 253 -1.56 28.45 -13.76
C TYR A 253 -1.73 28.99 -12.34
N ASP A 254 -2.58 29.99 -12.11
CA ASP A 254 -2.81 30.57 -10.78
C ASP A 254 -3.46 29.55 -9.83
N GLU A 255 -4.42 28.79 -10.32
CA GLU A 255 -5.06 27.70 -9.57
C GLU A 255 -4.07 26.55 -9.31
N ALA A 256 -3.30 26.17 -10.33
CA ALA A 256 -2.27 25.15 -10.20
C ALA A 256 -1.23 25.53 -9.13
N GLU A 257 -0.79 26.78 -9.11
CA GLU A 257 0.14 27.31 -8.11
C GLU A 257 -0.44 27.26 -6.70
N MET A 258 -1.69 27.68 -6.51
CA MET A 258 -2.34 27.64 -5.20
C MET A 258 -2.42 26.21 -4.66
N LEU A 259 -2.83 25.27 -5.51
CA LEU A 259 -3.00 23.87 -5.14
C LEU A 259 -1.66 23.19 -4.82
N VAL A 260 -0.64 23.39 -5.64
CA VAL A 260 0.67 22.75 -5.42
C VAL A 260 1.40 23.34 -4.22
N LYS A 261 1.25 24.64 -3.93
CA LYS A 261 1.75 25.25 -2.69
C LYS A 261 1.12 24.62 -1.46
N ARG A 262 -0.20 24.45 -1.47
CA ARG A 262 -0.92 23.80 -0.36
C ARG A 262 -0.50 22.34 -0.20
N ALA A 263 -0.34 21.61 -1.30
CA ALA A 263 0.15 20.23 -1.26
C ALA A 263 1.56 20.14 -0.66
N LEU A 264 2.47 21.02 -1.08
CA LEU A 264 3.85 21.05 -0.58
C LEU A 264 3.89 21.37 0.92
N ASP A 265 3.14 22.37 1.38
CA ASP A 265 3.06 22.75 2.79
C ASP A 265 2.55 21.59 3.67
N ILE A 266 1.51 20.88 3.22
CA ILE A 266 1.00 19.70 3.93
C ILE A 266 2.09 18.62 4.02
N GLN A 267 2.79 18.32 2.91
CA GLN A 267 3.83 17.28 2.94
C GLN A 267 4.99 17.67 3.87
N GLN A 268 5.47 18.92 3.82
CA GLN A 268 6.56 19.40 4.66
C GLN A 268 6.22 19.43 6.15
N ARG A 269 4.94 19.56 6.51
CA ARG A 269 4.50 19.50 7.92
C ARG A 269 4.42 18.07 8.46
N ASN A 270 4.22 17.07 7.60
CA ASN A 270 3.99 15.68 7.99
C ASN A 270 5.18 14.76 7.74
N LEU A 271 6.11 15.15 6.87
CA LEU A 271 7.23 14.32 6.45
C LEU A 271 8.56 15.08 6.64
N PRO A 272 9.66 14.36 6.89
CA PRO A 272 10.99 14.94 6.80
C PRO A 272 11.22 15.59 5.42
N ASP A 273 11.99 16.67 5.39
CA ASP A 273 12.28 17.43 4.16
C ASP A 273 12.92 16.58 3.04
N ASP A 274 13.56 15.46 3.40
CA ASP A 274 14.19 14.53 2.47
C ASP A 274 13.33 13.31 2.13
N HIS A 275 12.05 13.30 2.51
CA HIS A 275 11.14 12.23 2.14
C HIS A 275 10.82 12.26 0.63
N PRO A 276 10.84 11.12 -0.09
CA PRO A 276 10.56 11.06 -1.53
C PRO A 276 9.25 11.73 -1.96
N ASP A 277 8.21 11.65 -1.14
CA ASP A 277 6.89 12.27 -1.42
C ASP A 277 6.91 13.80 -1.43
N VAL A 278 7.96 14.45 -0.90
CA VAL A 278 8.16 15.90 -0.99
C VAL A 278 8.69 16.30 -2.37
N ALA A 279 9.40 15.41 -3.08
CA ALA A 279 10.00 15.71 -4.38
C ALA A 279 8.95 15.95 -5.49
N VAL A 280 7.84 15.23 -5.45
CA VAL A 280 6.77 15.32 -6.47
C VAL A 280 6.10 16.70 -6.50
N PRO A 281 5.55 17.25 -5.39
CA PRO A 281 4.98 18.60 -5.40
C PRO A 281 6.03 19.67 -5.69
N LEU A 282 7.30 19.51 -5.30
CA LEU A 282 8.38 20.42 -5.69
C LEU A 282 8.56 20.49 -7.20
N ARG A 283 8.56 19.34 -7.89
CA ARG A 283 8.66 19.28 -9.36
C ARG A 283 7.46 19.91 -10.05
N ASN A 284 6.27 19.61 -9.56
CA ASN A 284 5.04 20.20 -10.11
C ASN A 284 5.00 21.71 -9.89
N TYR A 285 5.46 22.19 -8.73
CA TYR A 285 5.55 23.61 -8.45
C TYR A 285 6.59 24.28 -9.36
N ALA A 286 7.74 23.66 -9.58
CA ALA A 286 8.72 24.13 -10.55
C ALA A 286 8.15 24.21 -11.97
N ALA A 287 7.34 23.23 -12.38
CA ALA A 287 6.68 23.24 -13.69
C ALA A 287 5.71 24.43 -13.84
N VAL A 288 4.95 24.75 -12.79
CA VAL A 288 4.10 25.96 -12.74
C VAL A 288 4.96 27.23 -12.83
N MET A 289 6.09 27.29 -12.11
CA MET A 289 7.02 28.43 -12.17
C MET A 289 7.58 28.64 -13.58
N ARG A 290 8.00 27.57 -14.26
CA ARG A 290 8.45 27.65 -15.66
C ARG A 290 7.34 28.14 -16.60
N ALA A 291 6.13 27.59 -16.46
CA ALA A 291 5.00 27.95 -17.30
C ALA A 291 4.58 29.43 -17.17
N THR A 292 4.94 30.06 -16.05
CA THR A 292 4.66 31.47 -15.73
C THR A 292 5.89 32.39 -15.87
N GLY A 293 6.99 31.90 -16.44
CA GLY A 293 8.20 32.69 -16.71
C GLY A 293 9.08 32.98 -15.49
N ARG A 294 8.88 32.28 -14.37
CA ARG A 294 9.65 32.40 -13.13
C ARG A 294 10.78 31.36 -13.06
N ASP A 295 11.66 31.38 -14.06
CA ASP A 295 12.70 30.36 -14.25
C ASP A 295 13.69 30.23 -13.08
N ALA A 296 13.98 31.34 -12.39
CA ALA A 296 14.86 31.33 -11.22
C ALA A 296 14.26 30.53 -10.07
N GLU A 297 12.97 30.74 -9.77
CA GLU A 297 12.24 29.99 -8.74
C GLU A 297 12.10 28.52 -9.12
N ALA A 298 11.77 28.24 -10.38
CA ALA A 298 11.71 26.87 -10.91
C ALA A 298 13.03 26.11 -10.70
N THR A 299 14.16 26.76 -10.99
CA THR A 299 15.50 26.15 -10.86
C THR A 299 15.81 25.77 -9.41
N ILE A 300 15.40 26.59 -8.44
CA ILE A 300 15.59 26.31 -7.02
C ILE A 300 14.77 25.08 -6.61
N LEU A 301 13.49 25.05 -6.96
CA LEU A 301 12.57 23.95 -6.65
C LEU A 301 13.02 22.63 -7.27
N GLU A 302 13.47 22.65 -8.54
CA GLU A 302 14.01 21.46 -9.19
C GLU A 302 15.29 20.95 -8.53
N LYS A 303 16.16 21.86 -8.07
CA LYS A 303 17.38 21.48 -7.38
C LYS A 303 17.06 20.78 -6.05
N GLN A 304 16.05 21.26 -5.33
CA GLN A 304 15.56 20.62 -4.11
C GLN A 304 14.99 19.23 -4.40
N ALA A 305 14.09 19.11 -5.39
CA ALA A 305 13.50 17.81 -5.76
C ALA A 305 14.58 16.79 -6.15
N ARG A 306 15.54 17.18 -7.01
CA ARG A 306 16.64 16.29 -7.43
C ARG A 306 17.56 15.90 -6.27
N ALA A 307 17.68 16.73 -5.24
CA ALA A 307 18.50 16.40 -4.07
C ALA A 307 17.85 15.30 -3.23
N ILE A 308 16.52 15.26 -3.18
CA ILE A 308 15.73 14.21 -2.54
C ILE A 308 15.81 12.92 -3.36
N GLU A 309 15.57 12.99 -4.67
CA GLU A 309 15.53 11.83 -5.57
C GLU A 309 16.88 11.09 -5.74
N ARG A 310 18.00 11.69 -5.32
CA ARG A 310 19.35 11.12 -5.47
C ARG A 310 19.87 10.39 -4.24
N ARG A 311 19.11 10.36 -3.15
CA ARG A 311 19.45 9.63 -1.92
C ARG A 311 18.91 8.21 -1.96
#